data_AF-A0A6P7FLW2-F1
#
_entry.id   AF-A0A6P7FLW2-F1
#
_cell.length_a   1.000
_cell.length_b   1.000
_cell.length_c   1.000
_cell.angle_alpha   90.00
_cell.angle_beta   90.00
_cell.angle_gamma   90.00
#
_symmetry.space_group_name_H-M   'P 1'
#
loop_
_entity.id
_entity.type
_entity.pdbx_description
1 polymer ?
#
loop_
_entity_poly.entity_id
_entity_poly.type
_entity_poly.pdbx_seq_one_letter_code
_entity_poly.pdbx_strand_id
1 'polypeptide(L)'
;MMKDERKHIRELGLRRVPKARESQKEKKIRRFKIPTLNFSAADYNDLISISGFKVTAPPLLKHISNEDVRDMIDSENYKNIEVLNCPCHTKSVERTVKLVTEASAAVCGPEYQAMALFV
;
A
#
# COMPACT_ATOMS: atom_id res chain seq x y z
N MET A 1 -3.64 -4.51 -5.89
CA MET A 1 -5.11 -4.55 -5.96
C MET A 1 -5.67 -3.79 -7.16
N MET A 2 -5.62 -2.45 -7.24
CA MET A 2 -6.35 -1.71 -8.31
C MET A 2 -5.79 -1.87 -9.73
N LYS A 3 -4.48 -2.08 -9.86
CA LYS A 3 -3.79 -2.41 -11.13
C LYS A 3 -3.52 -3.91 -11.30
N ASP A 4 -4.18 -4.76 -10.50
CA ASP A 4 -4.05 -6.21 -10.63
C ASP A 4 -4.65 -6.69 -11.95
N GLU A 5 -4.13 -7.77 -12.53
CA GLU A 5 -4.68 -8.37 -13.76
C GLU A 5 -6.06 -9.02 -13.53
N ARG A 6 -6.32 -9.51 -12.32
CA ARG A 6 -7.57 -10.19 -11.95
C ARG A 6 -8.68 -9.17 -11.66
N LYS A 7 -9.77 -9.23 -12.44
CA LYS A 7 -10.94 -8.33 -12.31
C LYS A 7 -11.49 -8.25 -10.89
N HIS A 8 -11.73 -9.40 -10.26
CA HIS A 8 -12.30 -9.48 -8.91
C HIS A 8 -11.43 -8.78 -7.85
N ILE A 9 -10.10 -8.79 -8.01
CA ILE A 9 -9.17 -8.12 -7.09
C ILE A 9 -9.17 -6.61 -7.27
N ARG A 10 -9.27 -6.13 -8.52
CA ARG A 10 -9.41 -4.69 -8.80
C ARG A 10 -10.68 -4.12 -8.21
N GLU A 11 -11.80 -4.79 -8.46
CA GLU A 11 -13.11 -4.40 -7.96
C GLU A 11 -13.14 -4.38 -6.43
N LEU A 12 -12.58 -5.42 -5.80
CA LEU A 12 -12.43 -5.50 -4.36
C LEU A 12 -11.61 -4.33 -3.79
N GLY A 13 -10.55 -3.92 -4.49
CA GLY A 13 -9.78 -2.72 -4.16
C GLY A 13 -10.63 -1.45 -4.22
N LEU A 14 -11.39 -1.25 -5.30
CA LEU A 14 -12.24 -0.07 -5.51
C LEU A 14 -13.33 0.04 -4.45
N ARG A 15 -14.05 -1.06 -4.17
CA ARG A 15 -15.09 -1.11 -3.12
C ARG A 15 -14.56 -0.74 -1.74
N ARG A 16 -13.28 -0.97 -1.46
CA ARG A 16 -12.66 -0.67 -0.16
C ARG A 16 -12.36 0.82 0.05
N VAL A 17 -12.17 1.60 -1.01
CA VAL A 17 -11.83 3.02 -0.91
C VAL A 17 -12.91 3.86 -0.22
N PRO A 18 -14.18 3.87 -0.67
CA PRO A 18 -15.22 4.68 -0.02
C PRO A 18 -15.44 4.25 1.43
N LYS A 19 -15.44 2.93 1.70
CA LYS A 19 -15.54 2.38 3.06
C LYS A 19 -14.40 2.87 3.97
N ALA A 20 -13.18 2.92 3.45
CA ALA A 20 -12.02 3.43 4.19
C ALA A 20 -12.14 4.94 4.45
N ARG A 21 -12.60 5.74 3.47
CA ARG A 21 -12.84 7.18 3.62
C ARG A 21 -13.89 7.48 4.69
N GLU A 22 -14.97 6.71 4.74
CA GLU A 22 -16.02 6.84 5.76
C GLU A 22 -15.49 6.59 7.17
N SER A 23 -14.58 5.61 7.34
CA SER A 23 -13.95 5.30 8.62
C SER A 23 -12.97 6.38 9.12
N GLN A 24 -12.61 7.34 8.26
CA GLN A 24 -11.68 8.45 8.51
C GLN A 24 -12.36 9.79 8.79
N LYS A 25 -13.70 9.86 8.90
CA LYS A 25 -14.43 11.10 9.16
C LYS A 25 -14.00 11.82 10.46
N GLU A 26 -13.41 11.11 11.41
CA GLU A 26 -12.78 11.72 12.58
C GLU A 26 -11.37 12.23 12.25
N LYS A 27 -11.11 13.53 12.44
CA LYS A 27 -9.77 14.18 12.33
C LYS A 27 -8.80 13.73 13.44
N LYS A 28 -8.69 12.43 13.69
CA LYS A 28 -7.71 11.86 14.60
C LYS A 28 -6.47 11.45 13.82
N ILE A 29 -5.29 11.68 14.40
CA ILE A 29 -4.02 11.20 13.87
C ILE A 29 -4.13 9.68 13.62
N ARG A 30 -3.77 9.23 12.42
CA ARG A 30 -3.76 7.81 12.07
C ARG A 30 -2.72 7.11 12.95
N ARG A 31 -3.17 6.31 13.92
CA ARG A 31 -2.29 5.40 14.65
C ARG A 31 -1.94 4.23 13.73
N PHE A 32 -0.67 4.16 13.34
CA PHE A 32 -0.15 3.01 12.61
C PHE A 32 -0.06 1.82 13.58
N LYS A 33 -0.72 0.73 13.21
CA LYS A 33 -0.56 -0.57 13.87
C LYS A 33 0.05 -1.52 12.85
N ILE A 34 1.04 -2.28 13.26
CA ILE A 34 1.66 -3.28 12.41
C ILE A 34 0.67 -4.45 12.27
N PRO A 35 0.22 -4.80 11.05
CA PRO A 35 -0.64 -5.96 10.87
C PRO A 35 0.16 -7.24 11.03
N THR A 36 -0.46 -8.28 11.58
CA THR A 36 0.10 -9.63 11.57
C THR A 36 0.12 -10.15 10.13
N LEU A 37 1.29 -10.59 9.67
CA LEU A 37 1.48 -11.15 8.33
C LEU A 37 1.25 -12.66 8.34
N ASN A 38 0.49 -13.15 7.38
CA ASN A 38 0.35 -14.58 7.11
C ASN A 38 1.43 -15.05 6.13
N PHE A 39 2.54 -15.58 6.64
CA PHE A 39 3.64 -16.10 5.81
C PHE A 39 3.29 -17.36 5.02
N SER A 40 2.19 -18.04 5.36
CA SER A 40 1.69 -19.21 4.62
C SER A 40 0.73 -18.83 3.49
N ALA A 41 0.49 -17.54 3.25
CA ALA A 41 -0.38 -17.07 2.18
C ALA A 41 0.25 -17.37 0.80
N ALA A 42 -0.54 -17.99 -0.08
CA ALA A 42 -0.17 -18.18 -1.48
C ALA A 42 -0.39 -16.92 -2.31
N ASP A 43 -1.37 -16.11 -1.92
CA ASP A 43 -1.79 -14.89 -2.60
C ASP A 43 -1.59 -13.66 -1.71
N TYR A 44 -1.18 -12.54 -2.32
CA TYR A 44 -0.93 -11.32 -1.56
C TYR A 44 -2.19 -10.75 -0.90
N ASN A 45 -3.38 -11.10 -1.40
CA ASN A 45 -4.65 -10.68 -0.81
C ASN A 45 -4.88 -11.30 0.58
N ASP A 46 -4.25 -12.43 0.86
CA ASP A 46 -4.39 -13.19 2.10
C ASP A 46 -3.21 -12.96 3.06
N LEU A 47 -2.19 -12.19 2.64
CA LEU A 47 -1.05 -11.82 3.48
C LEU A 47 -1.48 -11.05 4.73
N ILE A 48 -2.51 -10.21 4.60
CA ILE A 48 -3.02 -9.37 5.68
C ILE A 48 -4.54 -9.53 5.77
N SER A 49 -5.05 -9.86 6.96
CA SER A 49 -6.49 -9.91 7.23
C SER A 49 -7.09 -8.51 7.27
N ILE A 50 -7.51 -8.01 6.10
CA ILE A 50 -8.08 -6.66 5.93
C ILE A 50 -9.33 -6.44 6.79
N SER A 51 -10.08 -7.51 7.11
CA SER A 51 -11.28 -7.47 7.96
C SER A 51 -10.99 -7.05 9.42
N GLY A 52 -9.82 -7.40 9.95
CA GLY A 52 -9.45 -7.11 11.34
C GLY A 52 -8.75 -5.77 11.54
N PHE A 53 -8.47 -5.03 10.46
CA PHE A 53 -7.64 -3.83 10.49
C PHE A 53 -8.41 -2.57 10.10
N LYS A 54 -8.10 -1.44 10.74
CA LYS A 54 -8.63 -0.13 10.33
C LYS A 54 -7.93 0.32 9.05
N VAL A 55 -8.54 -0.01 7.90
CA VAL A 55 -8.07 0.42 6.59
C VAL A 55 -8.26 1.94 6.44
N THR A 56 -7.23 2.60 5.96
CA THR A 56 -7.22 4.03 5.65
C THR A 56 -7.25 4.18 4.14
N ALA A 57 -7.98 5.18 3.63
CA ALA A 57 -8.01 5.45 2.21
C ALA A 57 -6.60 5.83 1.73
N PRO A 58 -6.11 5.25 0.62
CA PRO A 58 -4.80 5.59 0.09
C PRO A 58 -4.75 7.08 -0.29
N PRO A 59 -3.73 7.85 0.15
CA PRO A 59 -3.57 9.25 -0.24
C PRO A 59 -3.47 9.44 -1.75
N LEU A 60 -2.91 8.44 -2.46
CA LEU A 60 -2.79 8.41 -3.91
C LEU A 60 -4.12 8.38 -4.65
N LEU A 61 -5.23 8.11 -3.97
CA LEU A 61 -6.56 8.10 -4.54
C LEU A 61 -7.38 9.31 -4.08
N LYS A 62 -6.77 10.30 -3.41
CA LYS A 62 -7.50 11.45 -2.85
C LYS A 62 -8.18 12.31 -3.93
N HIS A 63 -7.62 12.34 -5.14
CA HIS A 63 -8.15 13.12 -6.26
C HIS A 63 -9.40 12.52 -6.91
N ILE A 64 -9.66 11.23 -6.69
CA ILE A 64 -10.82 10.52 -7.26
C ILE A 64 -12.00 10.63 -6.29
N SER A 65 -13.19 11.04 -6.73
CA SER A 65 -14.36 11.14 -5.84
C SER A 65 -14.90 9.76 -5.43
N ASN A 66 -15.92 9.69 -4.57
CA ASN A 66 -16.55 8.40 -4.25
C ASN A 66 -17.50 7.97 -5.37
N GLU A 67 -18.08 8.95 -6.05
CA GLU A 67 -19.00 8.85 -7.17
C GLU A 67 -18.24 8.23 -8.36
N ASP A 68 -17.08 8.78 -8.72
CA ASP A 68 -16.24 8.23 -9.79
C ASP A 68 -15.85 6.76 -9.51
N VAL A 69 -15.57 6.43 -8.24
CA VAL A 69 -15.24 5.05 -7.85
C VAL A 69 -16.43 4.11 -8.04
N ARG A 70 -17.66 4.58 -7.79
CA ARG A 70 -18.89 3.80 -8.03
C ARG A 70 -19.13 3.63 -9.52
N ASP A 71 -19.00 4.72 -10.29
CA ASP A 71 -19.15 4.69 -11.75
C ASP A 71 -18.13 3.73 -12.40
N MET A 72 -16.89 3.67 -11.89
CA MET A 72 -15.88 2.70 -12.33
C MET A 72 -16.26 1.25 -12.03
N ILE A 73 -16.96 0.99 -10.92
CA ILE A 73 -17.44 -0.35 -10.57
C ILE A 73 -18.59 -0.73 -11.51
N ASP A 74 -19.56 0.17 -11.69
CA ASP A 74 -20.78 -0.08 -12.47
C ASP A 74 -20.51 -0.20 -13.98
N SER A 75 -19.59 0.63 -14.51
CA SER A 75 -19.17 0.57 -15.93
C SER A 75 -18.18 -0.56 -16.23
N GLU A 76 -17.72 -1.29 -15.22
CA GLU A 76 -16.63 -2.26 -15.27
C GLU A 76 -15.32 -1.73 -15.90
N ASN A 77 -15.16 -0.40 -16.00
CA ASN A 77 -14.04 0.23 -16.66
C ASN A 77 -12.92 0.57 -15.67
N TYR A 78 -12.12 -0.44 -15.34
CA TYR A 78 -11.01 -0.32 -14.39
C TYR A 78 -9.70 0.19 -15.02
N LYS A 79 -9.66 0.38 -16.35
CA LYS A 79 -8.42 0.73 -17.07
C LYS A 79 -8.00 2.19 -16.82
N ASN A 80 -8.98 3.05 -16.53
CA ASN A 80 -8.78 4.49 -16.38
C ASN A 80 -8.41 4.94 -14.95
N ILE A 81 -8.12 4.00 -14.03
CA ILE A 81 -7.62 4.39 -12.71
C ILE A 81 -6.21 4.95 -12.89
N GLU A 82 -6.10 6.28 -12.99
CA GLU A 82 -4.83 7.01 -12.91
C GLU A 82 -4.33 6.98 -11.47
N VAL A 83 -3.74 5.85 -11.09
CA VAL A 83 -2.84 5.83 -9.93
C VAL A 83 -1.58 6.53 -10.38
N LEU A 84 -1.17 7.59 -9.66
CA LEU A 84 0.08 8.29 -9.91
C LEU A 84 1.20 7.26 -10.12
N ASN A 85 1.83 7.30 -11.30
CA ASN A 85 2.96 6.44 -11.59
C ASN A 85 4.15 6.96 -10.78
N CYS A 86 4.34 6.42 -9.58
CA CYS A 86 5.53 6.66 -8.79
C CYS A 86 6.55 5.59 -9.19
N PRO A 87 7.59 5.92 -9.98
CA PRO A 87 8.58 4.92 -10.34
C PRO A 87 9.33 4.47 -9.08
N CYS A 88 9.00 3.27 -8.58
CA CYS A 88 9.57 2.72 -7.35
C CYS A 88 11.03 2.26 -7.54
N HIS A 89 11.43 1.97 -8.78
CA HIS A 89 12.74 1.42 -9.14
C HIS A 89 13.52 2.38 -10.04
N THR A 90 13.70 3.61 -9.59
CA THR A 90 14.66 4.50 -10.27
C THR A 90 16.07 4.20 -9.80
N LYS A 91 17.07 4.36 -10.68
CA LYS A 91 18.49 4.28 -10.31
C LYS A 91 18.84 5.20 -9.13
N SER A 92 18.12 6.31 -8.97
CA SER A 92 18.30 7.21 -7.84
C SER A 92 17.82 6.56 -6.53
N VAL A 93 16.67 5.89 -6.52
CA VAL A 93 16.18 5.17 -5.34
C VAL A 93 17.16 4.06 -4.94
N GLU A 94 17.63 3.27 -5.91
CA GLU A 94 18.60 2.19 -5.64
C GLU A 94 19.91 2.72 -5.02
N ARG A 95 20.47 3.80 -5.58
CA ARG A 95 21.68 4.44 -5.05
C ARG A 95 21.46 5.00 -3.65
N THR A 96 20.32 5.65 -3.41
CA THR A 96 19.99 6.22 -2.10
C THR A 96 19.83 5.13 -1.05
N VAL A 97 19.11 4.04 -1.36
CA VAL A 97 18.96 2.90 -0.45
C VAL A 97 20.33 2.34 -0.08
N LYS A 98 21.20 2.11 -1.08
CA LYS A 98 22.57 1.64 -0.85
C LYS A 98 23.35 2.56 0.11
N LEU A 99 23.37 3.87 -0.17
CA LEU A 99 24.07 4.85 0.66
C LEU A 99 23.54 4.88 2.10
N VAL A 100 22.21 4.83 2.27
CA VAL A 100 21.58 4.82 3.60
C VAL A 100 21.91 3.53 4.36
N THR A 101 21.93 2.38 3.69
CA THR A 101 22.32 1.10 4.29
C THR A 101 23.79 1.10 4.71
N GLU A 102 24.70 1.58 3.85
CA GLU A 102 26.13 1.69 4.17
C GLU A 102 26.37 2.64 5.35
N ALA A 103 25.72 3.81 5.36
CA ALA A 103 25.82 4.77 6.45
C ALA A 103 25.26 4.21 7.76
N SER A 104 24.13 3.50 7.71
CA SER A 104 23.54 2.86 8.89
C SER A 104 24.43 1.76 9.44
N ALA A 105 25.02 0.93 8.57
CA ALA A 105 25.92 -0.15 8.97
C ALA A 105 27.23 0.36 9.62
N ALA A 106 27.69 1.57 9.28
CA ALA A 106 28.86 2.19 9.90
C ALA A 106 28.58 2.75 11.31
N VAL A 107 27.32 3.05 11.63
CA VAL A 107 26.90 3.64 12.92
C VAL A 107 26.34 2.58 13.86
N CYS A 108 25.69 1.54 13.32
CA CYS A 108 25.17 0.44 14.11
C CYS A 108 26.29 -0.42 14.70
N GLY A 109 26.26 -0.63 16.01
CA GLY A 109 27.17 -1.54 16.71
C GLY A 109 27.03 -3.00 16.23
N PRO A 110 27.99 -3.88 16.57
CA PRO A 110 28.08 -5.24 16.04
C PRO A 110 26.82 -6.09 16.25
N GLU A 111 25.98 -5.77 17.23
CA GLU A 111 24.72 -6.46 17.52
C GLU A 111 23.64 -6.26 16.44
N TYR A 112 23.72 -5.20 15.63
CA TYR A 112 22.68 -4.83 14.65
C TYR A 112 23.17 -4.88 13.19
N GLN A 113 24.44 -5.20 12.94
CA GLN A 113 25.03 -5.28 11.60
C GLN A 113 24.36 -6.32 10.70
N ALA A 114 23.88 -7.43 11.27
CA ALA A 114 23.17 -8.48 10.52
C ALA A 114 21.74 -8.09 10.10
N MET A 115 21.11 -7.12 10.77
CA MET A 115 19.76 -6.65 10.42
C MET A 115 19.76 -5.60 9.31
N ALA A 116 20.89 -4.91 9.09
CA ALA A 116 21.04 -3.95 7.99
C ALA A 116 21.14 -4.62 6.60
N LEU A 117 21.31 -5.96 6.56
CA LEU A 117 21.53 -6.74 5.35
C LEU A 117 20.25 -7.29 4.68
N PHE A 118 19.06 -7.02 5.23
CA PHE A 118 17.76 -7.51 4.68
C PHE A 118 16.99 -6.47 3.85
N VAL A 119 17.70 -5.65 3.06
CA VAL A 119 17.11 -4.91 1.93
C VAL A 119 17.76 -5.35 0.64
#